data_AF-A0A8S0PFS3-F1
#
_entry.id   AF-A0A8S0PFS3-F1
#
_cell.length_a   1.000
_cell.length_b   1.000
_cell.length_c   1.000
_cell.angle_alpha   90.00
_cell.angle_beta   90.00
_cell.angle_gamma   90.00
#
_symmetry.space_group_name_H-M   'P 1'
#
loop_
_entity.id
_entity.type
_entity.pdbx_description
1 polymer ?
#
loop_
_entity_poly.entity_id
_entity_poly.type
_entity_poly.pdbx_seq_one_letter_code
_entity_poly.pdbx_strand_id
1 'polypeptide(L)'
;MNGLRTNLPTPCLVWEARRRNIPTLAQSYTVYAIDLLGIGASNKPAGFAYSMEVWAEMILDFLDEIVQRPAILMGNFVGSLACLIVAAESTRTLVQGLVLLNCASGMNNKEIVDDWMIKLLLPLLWFFDFLLKQNGIASYPFDCFRQRYFFKYVFVVIT
;
A
#
# COMPACT_ATOMS: atom_id res chain seq x y z
N MET A 1 -13.36 30.63 -3.47
CA MET A 1 -14.66 29.93 -3.54
C MET A 1 -14.87 29.48 -4.97
N ASN A 2 -15.51 28.31 -5.17
CA ASN A 2 -15.57 27.48 -6.40
C ASN A 2 -14.32 26.60 -6.54
N GLY A 3 -14.38 25.28 -6.60
CA GLY A 3 -15.49 24.38 -6.86
C GLY A 3 -14.93 23.18 -7.64
N LEU A 4 -14.22 22.28 -6.97
CA LEU A 4 -13.77 21.01 -7.55
C LEU A 4 -14.45 19.87 -6.78
N ARG A 5 -15.78 19.77 -6.95
CA ARG A 5 -16.52 18.54 -6.68
C ARG A 5 -16.23 17.58 -7.83
N THR A 6 -15.20 16.77 -7.68
CA THR A 6 -15.01 15.61 -8.55
C THR A 6 -16.06 14.56 -8.15
N ASN A 7 -16.95 14.25 -9.08
CA ASN A 7 -18.00 13.23 -8.98
C ASN A 7 -17.38 11.83 -8.93
N LEU A 8 -16.73 11.48 -7.82
CA LEU A 8 -16.31 10.09 -7.54
C LEU A 8 -17.39 9.39 -6.71
N PRO A 9 -17.86 8.21 -7.13
CA PRO A 9 -18.94 7.51 -6.42
C PRO A 9 -18.43 7.03 -5.05
N THR A 10 -19.14 7.43 -3.99
CA THR A 10 -19.05 6.99 -2.57
C THR A 10 -17.64 6.71 -2.03
N PRO A 11 -17.08 7.58 -1.17
CA PRO A 11 -15.76 7.36 -0.60
C PRO A 11 -15.75 6.12 0.31
N CYS A 12 -14.80 5.23 0.09
CA CYS A 12 -14.45 4.18 1.02
C CYS A 12 -14.07 4.80 2.39
N LEU A 13 -14.68 4.33 3.48
CA LEU A 13 -14.60 4.90 4.84
C LEU A 13 -13.16 5.18 5.31
N VAL A 14 -12.20 4.36 4.91
CA VAL A 14 -10.78 4.50 5.27
C VAL A 14 -10.11 5.71 4.61
N TRP A 15 -10.51 6.06 3.39
CA TRP A 15 -9.97 7.21 2.64
C TRP A 15 -10.54 8.54 3.17
N GLU A 16 -11.81 8.55 3.58
CA GLU A 16 -12.41 9.71 4.23
C GLU A 16 -11.79 9.99 5.60
N ALA A 17 -11.59 8.96 6.43
CA ALA A 17 -10.96 9.13 7.74
C ALA A 17 -9.55 9.73 7.60
N ARG A 18 -8.76 9.27 6.63
CA ARG A 18 -7.38 9.76 6.44
C ARG A 18 -7.31 11.16 5.83
N ARG A 19 -8.18 11.47 4.87
CA ARG A 19 -8.30 12.85 4.32
C ARG A 19 -8.75 13.87 5.36
N ARG A 20 -9.40 13.46 6.45
CA ARG A 20 -9.73 14.36 7.57
C ARG A 20 -8.51 14.69 8.43
N ASN A 21 -7.55 13.78 8.54
CA ASN A 21 -6.34 13.98 9.35
C ASN A 21 -5.28 14.83 8.64
N ILE A 22 -5.17 14.72 7.30
CA ILE A 22 -4.18 15.47 6.51
C ILE A 22 -4.30 16.99 6.73
N PRO A 23 -5.49 17.64 6.63
CA PRO A 23 -5.64 19.07 6.88
C PRO A 23 -5.16 19.50 8.26
N THR A 24 -5.44 18.70 9.30
CA THR A 24 -5.01 18.99 10.67
C THR A 24 -3.49 18.87 10.81
N LEU A 25 -2.89 17.81 10.27
CA LEU A 25 -1.43 17.63 10.28
C LEU A 25 -0.72 18.72 9.45
N ALA A 26 -1.33 19.12 8.33
CA ALA A 26 -0.82 20.16 7.45
C ALA A 26 -0.82 21.57 8.06
N GLN A 27 -1.46 21.78 9.22
CA GLN A 27 -1.39 23.05 9.95
C GLN A 27 0.00 23.30 10.55
N SER A 28 0.72 22.23 10.92
CA SER A 28 2.00 22.33 11.62
C SER A 28 3.16 21.65 10.90
N TYR A 29 2.87 20.78 9.92
CA TYR A 29 3.86 19.96 9.24
C TYR A 29 3.66 19.98 7.73
N THR A 30 4.71 19.67 6.97
CA THR A 30 4.52 19.35 5.54
C THR A 30 4.12 17.90 5.41
N VAL A 31 2.97 17.64 4.78
CA VAL A 31 2.37 16.31 4.70
C VAL A 31 2.33 15.87 3.24
N TYR A 32 3.06 14.82 2.89
CA TYR A 32 2.99 14.18 1.58
C TYR A 32 2.13 12.92 1.67
N ALA A 33 1.14 12.78 0.80
CA ALA A 33 0.31 11.58 0.72
C ALA A 33 0.51 10.91 -0.65
N ILE A 34 1.05 9.70 -0.65
CA ILE A 34 1.48 9.00 -1.86
C ILE A 34 0.68 7.70 -2.03
N ASP A 35 0.27 7.45 -3.27
CA ASP A 35 -0.24 6.15 -3.69
C ASP A 35 0.92 5.31 -4.24
N LEU A 36 1.15 4.13 -3.67
CA LEU A 36 2.20 3.20 -4.15
C LEU A 36 1.85 2.62 -5.54
N LEU A 37 2.86 2.15 -6.28
CA LEU A 37 2.65 1.49 -7.58
C LEU A 37 1.65 0.34 -7.47
N GLY A 38 0.71 0.25 -8.40
CA GLY A 38 -0.36 -0.75 -8.36
C GLY A 38 -1.57 -0.36 -7.51
N ILE A 39 -1.47 0.70 -6.69
CA ILE A 39 -2.45 1.06 -5.66
C ILE A 39 -3.08 2.43 -5.96
N GLY A 40 -4.35 2.63 -5.57
CA GLY A 40 -4.99 3.94 -5.62
C GLY A 40 -5.02 4.56 -7.03
N ALA A 41 -4.57 5.80 -7.16
CA ALA A 41 -4.46 6.51 -8.42
C ALA A 41 -3.16 6.24 -9.19
N SER A 42 -2.18 5.55 -8.59
CA SER A 42 -0.92 5.21 -9.24
C SER A 42 -1.08 4.19 -10.35
N ASN A 43 -0.10 4.17 -11.27
CA ASN A 43 -0.10 3.32 -12.45
C ASN A 43 -0.15 1.83 -12.06
N LYS A 44 -0.80 1.02 -12.91
CA LYS A 44 -1.03 -0.42 -12.69
C LYS A 44 -0.54 -1.20 -13.92
N PRO A 45 0.77 -1.20 -14.19
CA PRO A 45 1.34 -1.89 -15.35
C PRO A 45 1.00 -3.38 -15.34
N ALA A 46 0.57 -3.89 -16.49
CA ALA A 46 0.30 -5.31 -16.68
C ALA A 46 1.63 -6.08 -16.76
N GLY A 47 1.70 -7.25 -16.13
CA GLY A 47 2.91 -8.07 -16.11
C GLY A 47 4.03 -7.58 -15.20
N PHE A 48 3.81 -6.53 -14.41
CA PHE A 48 4.77 -6.06 -13.42
C PHE A 48 4.74 -6.94 -12.17
N ALA A 49 5.91 -7.36 -11.69
CA ALA A 49 6.05 -8.14 -10.47
C ALA A 49 6.05 -7.20 -9.25
N TYR A 50 4.90 -7.08 -8.58
CA TYR A 50 4.79 -6.30 -7.35
C TYR A 50 5.42 -7.07 -6.18
N SER A 51 6.33 -6.43 -5.46
CA SER A 51 6.94 -6.96 -4.25
C SER A 51 7.03 -5.87 -3.17
N MET A 52 7.27 -6.30 -1.93
CA MET A 52 7.41 -5.35 -0.82
C MET A 52 8.67 -4.48 -0.97
N GLU A 53 9.73 -5.07 -1.54
CA GLU A 53 11.00 -4.42 -1.82
C GLU A 53 10.82 -3.28 -2.83
N VAL A 54 10.06 -3.51 -3.92
CA VAL A 54 9.74 -2.45 -4.90
C VAL A 54 9.03 -1.26 -4.24
N TRP A 55 8.09 -1.52 -3.33
CA TRP A 55 7.40 -0.44 -2.63
C TRP A 55 8.30 0.26 -1.60
N ALA A 56 9.24 -0.45 -0.99
CA ALA A 56 10.22 0.14 -0.07
C ALA A 56 11.22 1.03 -0.84
N GLU A 57 11.76 0.55 -1.97
CA GLU A 57 12.64 1.32 -2.86
C GLU A 57 11.95 2.60 -3.34
N MET A 58 10.69 2.51 -3.79
CA MET A 58 9.91 3.69 -4.19
C MET A 58 9.77 4.73 -3.07
N ILE A 59 9.66 4.30 -1.81
CA ILE A 59 9.60 5.21 -0.66
C ILE A 59 10.97 5.84 -0.40
N LEU A 60 12.05 5.06 -0.49
CA LEU A 60 13.42 5.56 -0.32
C LEU A 60 13.76 6.61 -1.39
N ASP A 61 13.46 6.32 -2.66
CA ASP A 61 13.66 7.25 -3.77
C ASP A 61 12.86 8.53 -3.55
N PHE A 62 11.61 8.42 -3.09
CA PHE A 62 10.80 9.59 -2.76
C PHE A 62 11.41 10.44 -1.63
N LEU A 63 11.98 9.80 -0.60
CA LEU A 63 12.66 10.51 0.48
C LEU A 63 13.92 11.23 -0.02
N ASP A 64 14.71 10.58 -0.86
CA ASP A 64 15.97 11.10 -1.38
C ASP A 64 15.80 12.19 -2.45
N GLU A 65 14.78 12.07 -3.31
CA GLU A 65 14.58 12.99 -4.44
C GLU A 65 13.64 14.14 -4.11
N ILE A 66 12.58 13.89 -3.34
CA ILE A 66 11.50 14.85 -3.13
C ILE A 66 11.52 15.45 -1.73
N VAL A 67 11.67 14.63 -0.68
CA VAL A 67 11.58 15.11 0.70
C VAL A 67 12.88 15.77 1.16
N GLN A 68 14.02 15.13 0.88
CA GLN A 68 15.39 15.65 1.09
C GLN A 68 15.69 16.15 2.50
N ARG A 69 14.89 15.74 3.48
CA ARG A 69 15.06 16.10 4.89
C ARG A 69 14.51 15.00 5.79
N PRO A 70 14.95 14.95 7.05
CA PRO A 70 14.45 13.96 7.98
C PRO A 70 12.92 14.03 8.14
N ALA A 71 12.27 12.87 8.15
CA ALA A 71 10.83 12.75 8.09
C ALA A 71 10.31 11.58 8.94
N ILE A 72 9.04 11.68 9.32
CA ILE A 72 8.28 10.62 9.99
C ILE A 72 7.45 9.90 8.93
N LEU A 73 7.57 8.57 8.90
CA LEU A 73 6.85 7.71 7.98
C LEU A 73 5.58 7.17 8.62
N MET A 74 4.45 7.36 7.97
CA MET A 74 3.16 6.82 8.41
C MET A 74 2.57 5.91 7.34
N GLY A 75 2.40 4.63 7.68
CA GLY A 75 1.89 3.60 6.77
C GLY A 75 0.67 2.87 7.35
N ASN A 76 -0.17 2.32 6.47
CA ASN A 76 -1.27 1.44 6.87
C ASN A 76 -1.30 0.16 6.05
N PHE A 77 -1.53 -0.97 6.71
CA PHE A 77 -1.55 -2.30 6.10
C PHE A 77 -0.25 -2.63 5.35
N VAL A 78 -0.31 -2.83 4.04
CA VAL A 78 0.87 -3.03 3.18
C VAL A 78 1.81 -1.82 3.25
N GLY A 79 1.26 -0.60 3.30
CA GLY A 79 2.07 0.61 3.41
C GLY A 79 2.87 0.68 4.72
N SER A 80 2.35 0.13 5.83
CA SER A 80 3.12 0.05 7.08
C SER A 80 4.23 -0.98 7.04
N LEU A 81 4.04 -2.10 6.34
CA LEU A 81 5.11 -3.08 6.15
C LEU A 81 6.22 -2.48 5.28
N ALA A 82 5.87 -1.73 4.24
CA ALA A 82 6.83 -1.00 3.42
C ALA A 82 7.62 0.04 4.25
N CYS A 83 6.95 0.86 5.08
CA CYS A 83 7.63 1.78 5.99
C CYS A 83 8.60 1.08 6.94
N LEU A 84 8.20 -0.08 7.47
CA LEU A 84 9.01 -0.86 8.39
C LEU A 84 10.27 -1.39 7.70
N ILE A 85 10.14 -1.92 6.48
CA ILE A 85 11.27 -2.36 5.64
C ILE A 85 12.20 -1.17 5.38
N VAL A 86 11.67 -0.04 4.93
CA VAL A 86 12.43 1.19 4.70
C VAL A 86 13.21 1.60 5.95
N ALA A 87 12.60 1.60 7.12
CA ALA A 87 13.29 1.98 8.35
C ALA A 87 14.32 0.94 8.82
N ALA A 88 14.11 -0.33 8.52
CA ALA A 88 15.07 -1.40 8.84
C ALA A 88 16.29 -1.39 7.90
N GLU A 89 16.08 -1.06 6.63
CA GLU A 89 17.12 -1.02 5.59
C GLU A 89 17.82 0.33 5.48
N SER A 90 17.14 1.41 5.88
CA SER A 90 17.68 2.76 5.84
C SER A 90 18.85 2.91 6.81
N THR A 91 20.06 2.94 6.24
CA THR A 91 21.27 3.43 6.92
C THR A 91 21.31 4.97 7.00
N ARG A 92 20.32 5.65 6.41
CA ARG A 92 20.26 7.11 6.29
C ARG A 92 19.49 7.75 7.44
N THR A 93 19.91 8.94 7.85
CA THR A 93 19.28 9.77 8.91
C THR A 93 17.96 10.42 8.48
N LEU A 94 17.40 10.03 7.34
CA LEU A 94 16.20 10.62 6.76
C LEU A 94 14.90 10.11 7.41
N VAL A 95 14.91 8.97 8.09
CA VAL A 95 13.74 8.46 8.83
C VAL A 95 13.92 8.74 10.32
N GLN A 96 13.15 9.68 10.87
CA GLN A 96 13.20 10.02 12.30
C GLN A 96 12.22 9.21 13.15
N GLY A 97 11.17 8.67 12.53
CA GLY A 97 10.13 7.96 13.25
C GLY A 97 9.16 7.23 12.33
N LEU A 98 8.39 6.33 12.94
CA LEU A 98 7.41 5.48 12.27
C LEU A 98 6.08 5.55 13.00
N VAL A 99 4.99 5.60 12.22
CA VAL A 99 3.62 5.41 12.69
C VAL A 99 2.98 4.30 11.85
N LEU A 100 2.73 3.15 12.47
CA LEU A 100 2.22 1.96 11.80
C LEU A 100 0.76 1.74 12.18
N LEU A 101 -0.14 1.84 11.22
CA LEU A 101 -1.58 1.64 11.41
C LEU A 101 -2.00 0.29 10.81
N ASN A 102 -2.71 -0.55 11.58
CA ASN A 102 -3.19 -1.86 11.13
C ASN A 102 -2.11 -2.67 10.40
N CYS A 103 -0.93 -2.81 11.02
CA CYS A 103 0.26 -3.29 10.34
C CYS A 103 0.10 -4.72 9.82
N ALA A 104 0.46 -4.94 8.55
CA ALA A 104 0.47 -6.26 7.90
C ALA A 104 1.70 -7.10 8.31
N SER A 105 2.05 -7.10 9.61
CA SER A 105 3.31 -7.68 10.11
C SER A 105 3.45 -9.19 9.84
N GLY A 106 2.37 -9.90 9.53
CA GLY A 106 2.38 -11.33 9.22
C GLY A 106 2.53 -11.68 7.73
N MET A 107 2.53 -10.70 6.82
CA MET A 107 2.55 -10.95 5.37
C MET A 107 3.93 -11.24 4.78
N ASN A 108 5.04 -11.03 5.52
CA ASN A 108 6.39 -11.37 5.06
C ASN A 108 6.88 -12.75 5.53
N ASN A 109 6.15 -13.39 6.45
CA ASN A 109 6.67 -14.54 7.18
C ASN A 109 6.40 -15.81 6.38
N LYS A 110 7.46 -16.46 5.88
CA LYS A 110 7.37 -17.74 5.16
C LYS A 110 6.93 -18.89 6.07
N GLU A 111 6.93 -18.72 7.40
CA GLU A 111 6.55 -19.80 8.32
C GLU A 111 5.06 -20.14 8.31
N ILE A 112 4.18 -19.22 7.88
CA ILE A 112 2.74 -19.50 7.78
C ILE A 112 2.48 -20.57 6.71
N VAL A 113 3.23 -20.60 5.61
CA VAL A 113 3.07 -21.67 4.59
C VAL A 113 3.68 -23.00 5.00
N ASP A 114 4.47 -23.03 6.07
CA ASP A 114 5.08 -24.27 6.58
C ASP A 114 4.21 -25.03 7.58
N ASP A 115 3.11 -24.41 8.05
CA ASP A 115 2.15 -25.04 8.95
C ASP A 115 1.44 -26.22 8.28
N TRP A 116 1.38 -27.36 8.96
CA TRP A 116 0.86 -28.63 8.43
C TRP A 116 -0.61 -28.51 8.00
N MET A 117 -1.38 -27.66 8.69
CA MET A 117 -2.78 -27.39 8.38
C MET A 117 -2.92 -26.64 7.05
N ILE A 118 -1.98 -25.74 6.75
CA ILE A 118 -1.93 -25.01 5.48
C ILE A 118 -1.43 -25.94 4.37
N LYS A 119 -0.47 -26.83 4.66
CA LYS A 119 -0.02 -27.88 3.73
C LYS A 119 -1.14 -28.83 3.31
N LEU A 120 -2.10 -29.10 4.19
CA LEU A 120 -3.30 -29.89 3.88
C LEU A 120 -4.24 -29.15 2.91
N LEU A 121 -4.31 -27.82 3.03
CA LEU A 121 -5.10 -26.95 2.15
C LEU A 121 -4.38 -26.55 0.85
N LEU A 122 -3.05 -26.75 0.75
CA LEU A 122 -2.26 -26.45 -0.44
C LEU A 122 -2.86 -27.02 -1.74
N PRO A 123 -3.27 -28.31 -1.84
CA PRO A 123 -3.86 -28.82 -3.08
C PRO A 123 -5.18 -28.12 -3.46
N LEU A 124 -5.97 -27.71 -2.47
CA LEU A 124 -7.17 -26.90 -2.70
C LEU A 124 -6.81 -25.49 -3.18
N LEU A 125 -5.81 -24.84 -2.56
CA LEU A 125 -5.29 -23.54 -3.00
C LEU A 125 -4.70 -23.60 -4.41
N TRP A 126 -4.00 -24.69 -4.75
CA TRP A 126 -3.44 -24.91 -6.09
C TRP A 126 -4.54 -25.14 -7.14
N PHE A 127 -5.62 -25.81 -6.75
CA PHE A 127 -6.82 -25.91 -7.58
C PHE A 127 -7.48 -24.54 -7.80
N PHE A 128 -7.59 -23.71 -6.76
CA PHE A 128 -8.05 -22.32 -6.93
C PHE A 128 -7.11 -21.48 -7.78
N ASP A 129 -5.79 -21.59 -7.62
CA ASP A 129 -4.79 -20.92 -8.46
C ASP A 129 -4.90 -21.37 -9.92
N PHE A 130 -5.11 -22.66 -10.17
CA PHE A 130 -5.38 -23.19 -11.51
C PHE A 130 -6.66 -22.60 -12.11
N LEU A 131 -7.75 -22.49 -11.33
CA LEU A 131 -9.00 -21.85 -11.77
C LEU A 131 -8.81 -20.36 -12.05
N LEU A 132 -8.02 -19.65 -11.24
CA LEU A 132 -7.70 -18.23 -11.42
C LEU A 132 -6.72 -17.98 -12.59
N LYS A 133 -5.91 -18.96 -12.99
CA LYS A 133 -5.04 -18.89 -14.18
C LYS A 133 -5.79 -19.08 -15.50
N GLN A 134 -7.02 -19.58 -15.47
CA GLN A 134 -7.85 -19.67 -16.67
C GLN A 134 -8.39 -18.28 -17.05
N ASN A 135 -7.77 -17.67 -18.06
CA ASN A 135 -8.05 -16.30 -18.54
C ASN A 135 -9.55 -16.02 -18.81
N GLY A 136 -10.36 -17.04 -19.10
CA GLY A 136 -11.80 -16.90 -19.37
C GLY A 136 -12.71 -16.83 -18.12
N ILE A 137 -12.28 -17.40 -16.99
CA ILE A 137 -13.08 -17.44 -15.74
C ILE A 137 -12.61 -16.35 -14.78
N ALA A 138 -11.31 -16.02 -14.80
CA ALA A 138 -10.72 -15.01 -13.94
C ALA A 138 -11.09 -13.58 -14.36
N SER A 139 -11.16 -13.30 -15.67
CA SER A 139 -11.39 -11.95 -16.20
C SER A 139 -12.74 -11.35 -15.78
N TYR A 140 -13.83 -12.13 -15.75
CA TYR A 140 -15.16 -11.62 -15.40
C TYR A 140 -15.28 -11.09 -13.94
N PRO A 141 -14.85 -11.82 -12.89
CA PRO A 141 -14.78 -11.29 -11.54
C PRO A 141 -13.63 -10.29 -11.35
N PHE A 142 -12.43 -10.54 -11.93
CA PHE A 142 -11.30 -9.61 -11.76
C PHE A 142 -11.56 -8.25 -12.40
N ASP A 143 -12.17 -8.16 -13.59
CA ASP A 143 -12.45 -6.87 -14.22
C ASP A 143 -13.50 -6.07 -13.44
N CYS A 144 -14.44 -6.76 -12.80
CA CYS A 144 -15.42 -6.16 -11.89
C CYS A 144 -14.75 -5.64 -10.59
N PHE A 145 -13.74 -6.34 -10.07
CA PHE A 145 -12.93 -5.88 -8.93
C PHE A 145 -11.87 -4.83 -9.30
N ARG A 146 -11.33 -4.88 -10.53
CA ARG A 146 -10.33 -3.96 -11.07
C ARG A 146 -10.91 -2.54 -11.26
N GLN A 147 -12.22 -2.42 -11.45
CA GLN A 147 -12.91 -1.15 -11.63
C GLN A 147 -13.33 -0.41 -10.34
N ARG A 148 -13.02 -0.91 -9.14
CA ARG A 148 -13.49 -0.23 -7.92
C ARG A 148 -12.39 -0.01 -6.90
N TYR A 149 -11.91 1.25 -6.87
CA TYR A 149 -11.40 2.14 -5.81
C TYR A 149 -11.22 1.65 -4.34
N PHE A 150 -11.11 0.35 -4.07
CA PHE A 150 -11.32 -0.22 -2.73
C PHE A 150 -10.09 -0.17 -1.84
N PHE A 151 -8.88 -0.18 -2.42
CA PHE A 151 -7.65 -0.19 -1.65
C PHE A 151 -6.79 1.02 -2.00
N LYS A 152 -6.92 2.07 -1.18
CA LYS A 152 -5.98 3.20 -1.15
C LYS A 152 -5.06 3.00 0.04
N TYR A 153 -3.91 2.37 -0.18
CA TYR A 153 -2.84 2.30 0.81
C TYR A 153 -2.02 3.57 0.70
N VAL A 154 -2.42 4.55 1.51
CA VAL A 154 -1.84 5.88 1.47
C VAL A 154 -0.69 5.92 2.44
N PHE A 155 0.49 6.13 1.91
CA PHE A 155 1.68 6.41 2.68
C PHE A 155 1.74 7.92 2.93
N VAL A 156 2.01 8.30 4.19
CA VAL A 156 2.10 9.71 4.58
C VAL A 156 3.48 10.01 5.12
N VAL A 157 4.15 11.01 4.55
CA VAL A 157 5.41 11.55 5.07
C VAL A 157 5.14 12.88 5.76
N ILE A 158 5.63 13.01 6.98
CA ILE A 158 5.50 14.23 7.80
C ILE A 158 6.90 14.77 8.07
N THR A 159 7.13 16.04 7.75
CA THR A 159 8.38 16.76 8.04
C THR A 159 8.09 18.03 8.80
#